data_AF-A0AAD3TEB4-F1
#
_entry.id   AF-A0AAD3TEB4-F1
#
_cell.length_a   1.000
_cell.length_b   1.000
_cell.length_c   1.000
_cell.angle_alpha   90.00
_cell.angle_beta   90.00
_cell.angle_gamma   90.00
#
_symmetry.space_group_name_H-M   'P 1'
#
loop_
_entity.id
_entity.type
_entity.pdbx_description
1 polymer ?
#
loop_
_entity_poly.entity_id
_entity_poly.type
_entity_poly.pdbx_seq_one_letter_code
_entity_poly.pdbx_strand_id
1 'polypeptide(L)'
;MPCHLHPSSALYGLGYTPEYVVYHELLLTTKEYMQCVTAVEPQWLAELGPMFFSVKESDTSLLEHKKKQKEEKTAMEEEMEKLRKEQEEAKRESKEREREKRTKQQQQVSMPGLRQGSSTYLRPPKKLGL
;
A
#
# COMPACT_ATOMS: atom_id res chain seq x y z
N MET A 1 30.31 25.90 12.10
CA MET A 1 31.77 26.11 12.22
C MET A 1 32.46 24.79 11.89
N PRO A 2 33.53 24.79 11.09
CA PRO A 2 34.32 23.58 10.85
C PRO A 2 35.16 23.25 12.10
N CYS A 3 34.91 22.09 12.71
CA CYS A 3 35.63 21.61 13.89
C CYS A 3 36.54 20.44 13.51
N HIS A 4 37.70 20.33 14.17
CA HIS A 4 38.71 19.32 13.84
C HIS A 4 38.87 18.31 14.98
N LEU A 5 39.33 17.10 14.65
CA LEU A 5 39.74 16.12 15.66
C LEU A 5 40.99 16.63 16.38
N HIS A 6 41.00 16.59 17.71
CA HIS A 6 42.20 16.90 18.46
C HIS A 6 43.29 15.85 18.22
N PRO A 7 44.58 16.22 18.11
CA PRO A 7 45.68 15.27 17.84
C PRO A 7 45.82 14.14 18.86
N SER A 8 45.39 14.37 20.10
CA SER A 8 45.39 13.33 21.15
C SER A 8 44.20 12.38 21.09
N SER A 9 43.22 12.62 20.21
CA SER A 9 42.06 11.75 20.08
C SER A 9 42.44 10.44 19.40
N ALA A 10 41.85 9.33 19.84
CA ALA A 10 42.12 8.00 19.26
C ALA A 10 41.76 7.91 17.78
N LEU A 11 40.83 8.75 17.31
CA LEU A 11 40.40 8.77 15.91
C LEU A 11 41.35 9.56 14.99
N TYR A 12 42.31 10.31 15.53
CA TYR A 12 43.18 11.23 14.77
C TYR A 12 44.16 10.56 13.78
N GLY A 13 44.20 9.23 13.72
CA GLY A 13 45.09 8.46 12.83
C GLY A 13 44.39 7.46 11.90
N LEU A 14 43.05 7.43 11.86
CA LEU A 14 42.31 6.39 11.14
C LEU A 14 42.31 6.52 9.60
N GLY A 15 42.76 7.65 9.05
CA GLY A 15 42.76 7.92 7.60
C GLY A 15 41.38 8.23 7.00
N TYR A 16 40.31 8.05 7.77
CA TYR A 16 38.97 8.53 7.48
C TYR A 16 38.37 9.13 8.76
N THR A 17 37.45 10.07 8.59
CA THR A 17 36.66 10.63 9.69
C THR A 17 35.27 10.01 9.66
N PRO A 18 34.80 9.38 10.76
CA PRO A 18 33.42 8.90 10.85
C PRO A 18 32.42 10.04 10.61
N GLU A 19 31.26 9.72 10.05
CA GLU A 19 30.21 10.69 9.76
C GLU A 19 29.54 11.23 11.04
N TYR A 20 29.38 10.35 12.04
CA TYR A 20 28.79 10.69 13.34
C TYR A 20 29.79 10.41 14.46
N VAL A 21 29.98 11.42 15.32
CA VAL A 21 30.91 11.36 16.45
C VAL A 21 30.32 12.04 17.67
N VAL A 22 30.70 11.55 18.85
CA VAL A 22 30.44 12.20 20.14
C VAL A 22 31.78 12.62 20.75
N TYR A 23 31.84 13.83 21.30
CA TYR A 23 33.02 14.38 21.95
C TYR A 23 32.72 14.69 23.41
N HIS A 24 33.75 14.69 24.27
CA HIS A 24 33.60 15.05 25.68
C HIS A 24 33.77 16.54 25.91
N GLU A 25 34.76 17.14 25.24
CA GLU A 25 35.12 18.56 25.41
C GLU A 25 35.39 19.20 24.06
N LEU A 26 35.07 20.50 23.98
CA LEU A 26 35.35 21.35 22.83
C LEU A 26 36.37 22.42 23.25
N LEU A 27 37.58 22.35 22.67
CA LEU A 27 38.64 23.32 22.91
C LEU A 27 38.55 24.45 21.90
N LEU A 28 38.19 25.65 22.37
CA LEU A 28 38.19 26.87 21.57
C LEU A 28 39.55 27.57 21.68
N THR A 29 40.38 27.43 20.65
CA THR A 29 41.67 28.13 20.53
C THR A 29 41.71 28.94 19.23
N THR A 30 42.83 28.95 18.50
CA THR A 30 42.89 29.48 17.12
C THR A 30 42.08 28.61 16.15
N LYS A 31 41.97 27.30 16.44
CA LYS A 31 41.05 26.37 15.77
C LYS A 31 40.26 25.63 16.84
N GLU A 32 39.04 25.26 16.48
CA GLU A 32 38.17 24.48 17.36
C GLU A 32 38.52 23.00 17.24
N TYR A 33 38.79 22.36 18.38
CA TYR A 33 39.17 20.95 18.44
C TYR A 33 38.23 20.15 19.34
N MET A 34 37.79 19.00 18.86
CA MET A 34 37.04 18.01 19.63
C MET A 34 38.00 17.08 20.37
N GLN A 35 37.89 17.02 21.70
CA GLN A 35 38.70 16.17 22.56
C GLN A 35 37.89 14.95 23.06
N CYS A 36 38.57 13.81 23.21
CA CYS A 36 37.96 12.52 23.59
C CYS A 36 36.79 12.14 22.68
N VAL A 37 37.09 11.94 21.38
CA VAL A 37 36.09 11.67 20.35
C VAL A 37 35.87 10.18 20.18
N THR A 38 34.60 9.76 20.12
CA THR A 38 34.18 8.37 19.88
C THR A 38 33.24 8.32 18.67
N ALA A 39 33.45 7.36 17.77
CA ALA A 39 32.55 7.11 16.65
C ALA A 39 31.26 6.44 17.15
N VAL A 40 30.10 6.87 16.65
CA VAL A 40 28.80 6.32 17.07
C VAL A 40 27.92 6.03 15.87
N GLU A 41 27.03 5.05 16.03
CA GLU A 41 25.99 4.78 15.04
C GLU A 41 24.83 5.79 15.22
N PRO A 42 24.32 6.41 14.13
CA PRO A 42 23.26 7.42 14.23
C PRO A 42 21.97 6.86 14.83
N GLN A 43 21.71 5.56 14.64
CA GLN A 43 20.53 4.89 15.19
C GLN A 43 20.47 4.95 16.72
N TRP A 44 21.62 4.82 17.40
CA TRP A 44 21.67 4.89 18.87
C TRP A 44 21.28 6.28 19.39
N LEU A 45 21.63 7.33 18.66
CA LEU A 45 21.24 8.71 19.03
C LEU A 45 19.74 8.92 18.86
N ALA A 46 19.14 8.39 17.80
CA ALA A 46 17.69 8.46 17.58
C ALA A 46 16.91 7.66 18.63
N GLU A 47 17.42 6.50 19.05
CA GLU A 47 16.79 5.66 20.09
C GLU A 47 16.88 6.28 21.49
N LEU A 48 18.05 6.81 21.88
CA LEU A 48 18.27 7.38 23.21
C LEU A 48 17.78 8.83 23.35
N GLY A 49 17.71 9.58 22.25
CA GLY A 49 17.34 10.98 22.22
C GLY A 49 16.35 11.33 21.12
N PRO A 50 15.15 10.70 21.07
CA PRO A 50 14.20 10.88 19.97
C PRO A 50 13.65 12.31 19.84
N MET A 51 13.74 13.11 20.91
CA MET A 51 13.34 14.53 20.87
C MET A 51 14.37 15.44 20.19
N PHE A 52 15.63 15.01 20.12
CA PHE A 52 16.75 15.82 19.60
C PHE A 52 17.28 15.28 18.27
N PHE A 53 17.19 13.97 18.06
CA PHE A 53 17.81 13.30 16.93
C PHE A 53 16.78 12.51 16.13
N SER A 54 16.89 12.59 14.80
CA SER A 54 16.16 11.76 13.85
C SER A 54 17.14 11.33 12.77
N VAL A 55 17.12 10.04 12.41
CA VAL A 55 17.99 9.52 11.36
C VAL A 55 17.46 10.06 10.04
N LYS A 56 18.21 10.99 9.44
CA LYS A 56 17.99 11.36 8.05
C LYS A 56 18.51 10.22 7.19
N GLU A 57 17.60 9.43 6.65
CA GLU A 57 17.94 8.57 5.53
C GLU A 57 18.32 9.51 4.36
N SER A 58 19.58 9.45 3.91
CA SER A 58 20.15 10.31 2.86
C SER A 58 19.36 10.22 1.54
N ASP A 59 19.53 11.15 0.59
CA ASP A 59 18.74 11.25 -0.67
C ASP A 59 18.69 9.98 -1.55
N THR A 60 19.60 9.03 -1.36
CA THR A 60 19.53 7.68 -1.91
C THR A 60 18.28 6.92 -1.43
N SER A 61 17.91 7.09 -0.17
CA SER A 61 16.71 6.53 0.45
C SER A 61 15.42 7.06 -0.14
N LEU A 62 15.34 8.33 -0.55
CA LEU A 62 14.11 8.88 -1.15
C LEU A 62 13.78 8.19 -2.47
N LEU A 63 14.80 7.90 -3.28
CA LEU A 63 14.66 7.18 -4.54
C LEU A 63 14.27 5.72 -4.29
N GLU A 64 14.88 5.07 -3.30
CA GLU A 64 14.55 3.70 -2.90
C GLU A 64 13.15 3.59 -2.29
N HIS A 65 12.77 4.54 -1.44
CA HIS A 65 11.46 4.62 -0.81
C HIS A 65 10.37 4.90 -1.86
N LYS A 66 10.65 5.76 -2.85
CA LYS A 66 9.75 6.00 -3.98
C LYS A 66 9.62 4.77 -4.89
N LYS A 67 10.72 4.03 -5.10
CA LYS A 67 10.71 2.78 -5.87
C LYS A 67 9.89 1.71 -5.14
N LYS A 68 10.11 1.54 -3.84
CA LYS A 68 9.37 0.61 -2.99
C LYS A 68 7.87 0.94 -2.95
N GLN A 69 7.51 2.20 -2.73
CA GLN A 69 6.10 2.63 -2.79
C GLN A 69 5.46 2.38 -4.16
N LYS A 70 6.21 2.56 -5.25
CA LYS A 70 5.72 2.28 -6.59
C LYS A 70 5.50 0.78 -6.79
N GLU A 71 6.44 -0.06 -6.37
CA GLU A 71 6.34 -1.52 -6.44
C GLU A 71 5.18 -2.05 -5.60
N GLU A 72 5.01 -1.57 -4.37
CA GLU A 72 3.89 -1.91 -3.49
C GLU A 72 2.55 -1.49 -4.10
N LYS A 73 2.46 -0.30 -4.69
CA LYS A 73 1.26 0.18 -5.38
C LYS A 73 0.92 -0.70 -6.59
N THR A 74 1.91 -1.04 -7.42
CA THR A 74 1.67 -1.90 -8.58
C THR A 74 1.24 -3.31 -8.18
N ALA A 75 1.85 -3.87 -7.13
CA ALA A 75 1.46 -5.17 -6.61
C ALA A 75 0.01 -5.16 -6.09
N MET A 76 -0.38 -4.10 -5.38
CA MET A 76 -1.76 -3.93 -4.90
C MET A 76 -2.77 -3.78 -6.06
N GLU A 77 -2.41 -3.03 -7.10
CA GLU A 77 -3.27 -2.86 -8.29
C GLU A 77 -3.47 -4.20 -9.02
N GLU A 78 -2.42 -5.00 -9.19
CA GLU A 78 -2.50 -6.34 -9.78
C GLU A 78 -3.36 -7.30 -8.96
N GLU A 79 -3.20 -7.29 -7.64
CA GLU A 79 -3.99 -8.14 -6.73
C GLU A 79 -5.48 -7.76 -6.78
N MET A 80 -5.78 -6.46 -6.77
CA MET A 80 -7.14 -5.94 -6.92
C MET A 80 -7.76 -6.29 -8.29
N GLU A 81 -6.96 -6.29 -9.36
CA GLU A 81 -7.44 -6.69 -10.69
C GLU A 81 -7.75 -8.20 -10.76
N LYS A 82 -6.92 -9.05 -10.16
CA LYS A 82 -7.17 -10.49 -10.07
C LYS A 82 -8.45 -10.78 -9.28
N LEU A 83 -8.60 -10.17 -8.11
CA LEU A 83 -9.82 -10.28 -7.29
C LEU A 83 -11.07 -9.85 -8.07
N ARG A 84 -11.00 -8.79 -8.87
CA ARG A 84 -12.12 -8.34 -9.72
C ARG A 84 -12.49 -9.36 -10.79
N LYS A 85 -11.51 -9.94 -11.48
CA LYS A 85 -11.73 -10.98 -12.49
C LYS A 85 -12.37 -12.23 -11.89
N GLU A 86 -11.86 -12.69 -10.73
CA GLU A 86 -12.42 -13.82 -10.01
C GLU A 86 -13.86 -13.56 -9.57
N GLN A 87 -14.16 -12.38 -9.04
CA GLN A 87 -15.54 -12.01 -8.69
C GLN A 87 -16.47 -11.95 -9.90
N GLU A 88 -15.98 -11.48 -11.05
CA GLU A 88 -16.77 -11.42 -12.28
C GLU A 88 -17.04 -12.82 -12.84
N GLU A 89 -16.05 -13.70 -12.83
CA GLU A 89 -16.18 -15.09 -13.27
C GLU A 89 -17.13 -15.87 -12.35
N ALA A 90 -17.01 -15.73 -11.03
CA ALA A 90 -17.94 -16.33 -10.06
C ALA A 90 -19.38 -15.80 -10.23
N LYS A 91 -19.54 -14.50 -10.53
CA LYS A 91 -20.86 -13.92 -10.87
C LYS A 91 -21.39 -14.46 -12.19
N ARG A 92 -20.53 -14.72 -13.17
CA ARG A 92 -20.94 -15.30 -14.46
C ARG A 92 -21.37 -16.74 -14.31
N GLU A 93 -20.58 -17.53 -13.58
CA GLU A 93 -20.87 -18.94 -13.30
C GLU A 93 -22.14 -19.11 -12.47
N SER A 94 -22.34 -18.28 -11.43
CA SER A 94 -23.58 -18.30 -10.64
C SER A 94 -24.81 -17.93 -11.49
N LYS A 95 -24.72 -16.93 -12.37
CA LYS A 95 -25.79 -16.57 -13.31
C LYS A 95 -26.10 -17.69 -14.30
N GLU A 96 -25.08 -18.40 -14.79
CA GLU A 96 -25.23 -19.52 -15.72
C GLU A 96 -25.88 -20.72 -15.04
N ARG A 97 -25.42 -21.08 -13.83
CA ARG A 97 -26.05 -22.09 -12.96
C ARG A 97 -27.51 -21.73 -12.63
N GLU A 98 -27.82 -20.46 -12.37
CA GLU A 98 -29.20 -19.97 -12.19
C GLU A 98 -30.05 -20.16 -13.45
N ARG A 99 -29.52 -19.81 -14.63
CA ARG A 99 -30.22 -19.95 -15.91
C ARG A 99 -30.51 -21.41 -16.24
N GLU A 100 -29.54 -22.31 -16.05
CA GLU A 100 -29.76 -23.75 -16.24
C GLU A 100 -30.82 -24.32 -15.30
N LYS A 101 -30.81 -23.89 -14.03
CA LYS A 101 -31.84 -24.30 -13.06
C LYS A 101 -33.23 -23.84 -13.52
N ARG A 102 -33.34 -22.59 -13.99
CA ARG A 102 -34.60 -22.03 -14.52
C ARG A 102 -35.10 -22.77 -15.76
N THR A 103 -34.22 -23.10 -16.71
CA THR A 103 -34.63 -23.84 -17.93
C THR A 103 -35.07 -25.27 -17.62
N LYS A 104 -34.35 -25.99 -16.74
CA LYS A 104 -34.75 -27.34 -16.27
C LYS A 104 -36.10 -27.31 -15.56
N GLN A 105 -36.34 -26.30 -14.70
CA GLN A 105 -37.62 -26.13 -14.00
C GLN A 105 -38.76 -25.80 -14.97
N GLN A 106 -38.52 -24.97 -16.00
CA GLN A 106 -39.52 -24.64 -17.01
C GLN A 106 -39.87 -25.83 -17.93
N GLN A 107 -38.91 -26.69 -18.26
CA GLN A 107 -39.15 -27.95 -18.99
C GLN A 107 -39.97 -28.95 -18.15
N GLN A 108 -39.72 -29.00 -16.83
CA GLN A 108 -40.48 -29.82 -15.89
C GLN A 108 -41.93 -29.35 -15.72
N VAL A 109 -42.20 -28.04 -15.86
CA VAL A 109 -43.56 -27.47 -15.94
C VAL A 109 -44.08 -27.54 -17.38
N SER A 110 -44.11 -28.73 -17.97
CA SER A 110 -44.96 -29.02 -19.12
C SER A 110 -46.27 -29.61 -18.58
N MET A 111 -47.29 -28.75 -18.44
CA MET A 111 -48.60 -29.14 -17.94
C MET A 111 -49.22 -30.25 -18.83
N PRO A 112 -49.51 -31.45 -18.32
CA PRO A 112 -50.43 -32.35 -18.99
C PRO A 112 -51.84 -31.82 -18.76
N GLY A 113 -52.40 -31.08 -19.74
CA GLY A 113 -53.79 -30.64 -19.67
C GLY A 113 -54.17 -29.30 -20.28
N LEU A 114 -53.34 -28.66 -21.12
CA LEU A 114 -53.78 -27.46 -21.85
C LEU A 114 -54.75 -27.86 -22.97
N ARG A 115 -56.04 -27.98 -22.62
CA ARG A 115 -57.11 -28.07 -23.61
C ARG A 115 -57.14 -26.76 -24.41
N GLN A 116 -56.92 -26.85 -25.72
CA GLN A 116 -57.36 -25.83 -26.67
C GLN A 116 -58.87 -25.63 -26.46
N GLY A 117 -59.28 -24.52 -25.86
CA GLY A 117 -60.68 -24.25 -25.59
C GLY A 117 -60.91 -22.86 -25.02
N SER A 118 -61.35 -21.95 -25.89
CA SER A 118 -62.22 -20.79 -25.62
C SER A 118 -62.32 -20.32 -24.15
N SER A 119 -61.57 -19.29 -23.77
CA SER A 119 -61.93 -18.48 -22.61
C SER A 119 -61.86 -17.00 -22.98
N THR A 120 -63.01 -16.52 -23.43
CA THR A 120 -63.37 -15.11 -23.62
C THR A 120 -63.36 -14.40 -22.27
N TYR A 121 -62.24 -13.77 -21.91
CA TYR A 121 -62.27 -12.71 -20.91
C TYR A 121 -62.68 -11.40 -21.59
N LEU A 122 -63.95 -11.04 -21.38
CA LEU A 122 -64.60 -9.82 -21.81
C LEU A 122 -63.82 -8.57 -21.34
N ARG A 123 -63.29 -7.79 -22.29
CA ARG A 123 -62.91 -6.39 -22.05
C ARG A 123 -64.19 -5.54 -21.99
N PRO A 124 -64.44 -4.77 -20.92
CA PRO A 124 -65.50 -3.76 -20.97
C PRO A 124 -65.04 -2.59 -21.86
N PRO A 125 -65.88 -2.09 -22.80
CA PRO A 125 -65.51 -0.94 -23.63
C PRO A 125 -65.61 0.34 -22.81
N LYS A 126 -64.52 1.13 -22.75
CA LYS A 126 -64.61 2.53 -22.34
C LYS A 126 -65.15 3.35 -23.51
N LYS A 127 -66.32 3.94 -23.29
CA LYS A 127 -67.08 4.79 -24.22
C LYS A 127 -66.25 5.94 -24.80
N LEU A 128 -66.51 6.23 -26.08
CA LEU A 128 -66.08 7.41 -26.83
C LEU A 128 -67.31 8.33 -27.07
N GLY A 129 -67.15 9.64 -26.90
CA GLY A 129 -68.11 10.72 -27.27
C GLY A 129 -68.71 11.47 -26.06
N LEU A 130 -68.87 12.80 -26.02
CA LEU A 130 -68.73 13.88 -27.04
C LEU A 130 -67.59 14.84 -26.71
#